data_AF-A0A2C1YZI0-F1
#
_entry.id   AF-A0A2C1YZI0-F1
#
_cell.length_a   1.000
_cell.length_b   1.000
_cell.length_c   1.000
_cell.angle_alpha   90.00
_cell.angle_beta   90.00
_cell.angle_gamma   90.00
#
_symmetry.space_group_name_H-M   'P 1'
#
loop_
_entity.id
_entity.type
_entity.pdbx_description
1 polymer ?
#
loop_
_entity_poly.entity_id
_entity_poly.type
_entity_poly.pdbx_seq_one_letter_code
_entity_poly.pdbx_strand_id
1 'polypeptide(L)'
;MKYMILKGKSHIGKYRYNVVGKIEASSLEIASDLVYKKFREEVNKKNGETYIIIPDSQNTDINSIYILPLDDVPYNMIKYWEPGEGLP
;
A
#
# COMPACT_ATOMS: atom_id res chain seq x y z
N MET A 1 11.84 9.31 7.63
CA MET A 1 11.14 9.72 6.39
C MET A 1 9.70 9.24 6.48
N LYS A 2 8.78 9.89 5.78
CA LYS A 2 7.36 9.52 5.79
C LYS A 2 6.99 8.79 4.51
N TYR A 3 6.16 7.76 4.64
CA TYR A 3 5.69 6.93 3.56
C TYR A 3 4.16 6.89 3.58
N MET A 4 3.55 6.83 2.41
CA MET A 4 2.11 6.70 2.23
C MET A 4 1.76 5.24 1.95
N ILE A 5 0.65 4.79 2.53
CA ILE A 5 0.10 3.46 2.31
C ILE A 5 -1.15 3.63 1.46
N LEU A 6 -1.14 2.96 0.32
CA LEU A 6 -2.19 3.01 -0.68
C LEU A 6 -2.89 1.66 -0.76
N LYS A 7 -4.21 1.64 -0.92
CA LYS A 7 -4.99 0.43 -1.20
C LYS A 7 -5.49 0.48 -2.64
N GLY A 8 -5.18 -0.56 -3.41
CA GLY A 8 -5.70 -0.70 -4.76
C GLY A 8 -7.20 -0.99 -4.77
N LYS A 9 -7.97 -0.25 -5.57
CA LYS A 9 -9.31 -0.66 -5.99
C LYS A 9 -9.21 -1.15 -7.43
N SER A 10 -9.40 -2.45 -7.65
CA SER A 10 -9.55 -2.99 -9.00
C SER A 10 -10.83 -2.42 -9.60
N HIS A 11 -10.69 -1.45 -10.51
CA HIS A 11 -11.77 -1.02 -11.38
C HIS A 11 -11.20 -1.04 -12.80
N ILE A 12 -11.89 -1.80 -13.66
CA ILE A 12 -11.62 -2.06 -15.07
C ILE A 12 -10.82 -0.91 -15.73
N GLY A 13 -9.56 -1.19 -16.06
CA GLY A 13 -8.73 -0.38 -16.96
C GLY A 13 -8.00 0.84 -16.38
N LYS A 14 -8.21 1.22 -15.12
CA LYS A 14 -7.43 2.30 -14.47
C LYS A 14 -7.06 1.89 -13.06
N TYR A 15 -5.76 1.71 -12.79
CA TYR A 15 -5.27 1.49 -11.43
C TYR A 15 -5.66 2.70 -10.57
N ARG A 16 -6.55 2.47 -9.60
CA ARG A 16 -7.01 3.50 -8.66
C ARG A 16 -6.53 3.12 -7.27
N TYR A 17 -5.85 4.06 -6.63
CA TYR A 17 -5.25 3.88 -5.33
C TYR A 17 -5.84 4.88 -4.34
N ASN A 18 -6.32 4.39 -3.20
CA ASN A 18 -6.76 5.26 -2.11
C ASN A 18 -5.70 5.29 -1.02
N VAL A 19 -5.40 6.47 -0.49
CA VAL A 19 -4.57 6.60 0.71
C VAL A 19 -5.34 6.02 1.90
N VAL A 20 -4.76 5.01 2.55
CA VAL A 20 -5.35 4.36 3.74
C VAL A 20 -4.55 4.65 5.01
N GLY A 21 -3.36 5.21 4.87
CA GLY A 21 -2.55 5.60 6.01
C GLY A 21 -1.21 6.19 5.62
N LYS A 22 -0.45 6.60 6.63
CA LYS A 22 0.93 7.04 6.51
C LYS A 22 1.76 6.39 7.61
N ILE A 23 3.05 6.16 7.36
CA ILE A 23 3.98 5.55 8.31
C ILE A 23 5.34 6.23 8.25
N GLU A 24 6.00 6.35 9.39
CA GLU A 24 7.38 6.80 9.45
C GLU A 24 8.33 5.61 9.46
N ALA A 25 9.39 5.70 8.66
CA ALA A 25 10.45 4.71 8.59
C ALA A 25 11.76 5.32 8.11
N SER A 26 12.87 4.61 8.30
CA SER A 26 14.18 4.98 7.79
C SER A 26 14.32 4.71 6.28
N SER A 27 13.63 3.68 5.76
CA SER A 27 13.66 3.31 4.34
C SER A 27 12.32 2.71 3.88
N LEU A 28 12.17 2.50 2.57
CA LEU A 28 10.99 1.91 1.95
C LEU A 28 10.80 0.44 2.37
N GLU A 29 11.89 -0.30 2.53
CA GLU A 29 11.92 -1.69 2.99
C GLU A 29 11.43 -1.78 4.44
N ILE A 30 11.93 -0.91 5.32
CA ILE A 30 11.50 -0.85 6.72
C ILE A 30 10.02 -0.43 6.81
N ALA A 31 9.58 0.54 6.01
CA ALA A 31 8.17 0.91 5.94
C ALA A 31 7.29 -0.29 5.55
N SER A 32 7.75 -1.10 4.60
CA SER A 32 7.03 -2.27 4.11
C SER A 32 6.92 -3.37 5.17
N ASP A 33 8.01 -3.68 5.86
CA ASP A 33 8.01 -4.65 6.96
C ASP A 33 7.07 -4.22 8.10
N LEU A 34 7.09 -2.94 8.49
CA LEU A 34 6.20 -2.41 9.51
C LEU A 34 4.72 -2.50 9.10
N VAL A 35 4.41 -2.19 7.84
CA VAL A 35 3.05 -2.32 7.31
C VAL A 35 2.60 -3.78 7.30
N TYR A 36 3.46 -4.70 6.88
CA TYR A 36 3.18 -6.13 6.90
C TYR A 36 2.90 -6.65 8.32
N LYS A 37 3.69 -6.21 9.31
CA LYS A 37 3.47 -6.55 10.73
C LYS A 37 2.12 -6.02 11.23
N LYS A 38 1.79 -4.75 10.96
CA LYS A 38 0.48 -4.17 11.31
C LYS A 38 -0.69 -4.94 10.68
N PHE A 39 -0.59 -5.32 9.41
CA PHE A 39 -1.66 -6.05 8.73
C PHE A 39 -1.86 -7.47 9.25
N ARG A 40 -0.83 -8.10 9.84
CA ARG A 40 -1.00 -9.38 10.53
C ARG A 40 -1.76 -9.26 11.86
N GLU A 41 -1.76 -8.08 12.48
CA GLU A 41 -2.47 -7.80 13.73
C GLU A 41 -3.89 -7.28 13.49
N GLU A 42 -4.18 -6.71 12.30
CA GLU A 42 -5.50 -6.21 11.95
C GLU A 42 -6.50 -7.33 11.61
N VAL A 43 -7.59 -7.38 12.37
CA VAL A 43 -8.79 -8.17 12.06
C VAL A 43 -9.58 -7.46 10.96
N ASN A 44 -10.11 -8.19 9.96
CA ASN A 44 -10.93 -7.73 8.81
C ASN A 44 -10.20 -7.34 7.51
N LYS A 45 -8.99 -7.86 7.26
CA LYS A 45 -8.38 -7.81 5.92
C LYS A 45 -8.94 -8.92 5.05
N LYS A 46 -9.13 -8.66 3.75
CA LYS A 46 -9.58 -9.68 2.79
C LYS A 46 -8.40 -10.31 2.07
N ASN A 47 -8.50 -11.61 1.80
CA ASN A 47 -7.55 -12.33 0.97
C ASN A 47 -7.32 -11.65 -0.38
N GLY A 48 -6.05 -11.47 -0.70
CA GLY A 48 -5.60 -10.86 -1.94
C GLY A 48 -5.66 -9.34 -2.00
N GLU A 49 -6.03 -8.66 -0.90
CA GLU A 49 -5.94 -7.20 -0.84
C GLU A 49 -4.51 -6.73 -1.07
N THR A 50 -4.35 -5.78 -1.99
CA THR A 50 -3.05 -5.25 -2.39
C THR A 50 -2.88 -3.84 -1.87
N TYR A 51 -1.73 -3.62 -1.25
CA TYR A 51 -1.30 -2.37 -0.68
C TYR A 51 0.01 -1.93 -1.32
N ILE A 52 0.17 -0.64 -1.55
CA ILE A 52 1.39 -0.06 -2.12
C ILE A 52 1.93 0.97 -1.13
N ILE A 53 3.22 0.89 -0.84
CA ILE A 53 3.95 1.86 -0.03
C ILE A 53 4.81 2.70 -0.97
N ILE A 54 4.68 4.02 -0.87
CA ILE A 54 5.49 4.99 -1.61
C ILE A 54 6.06 6.04 -0.64
N PRO A 55 7.18 6.69 -0.94
CA PRO A 55 7.61 7.88 -0.22
C PRO A 55 6.53 8.96 -0.24
N ASP A 56 6.28 9.61 0.90
CA ASP A 56 5.35 10.74 1.01
C ASP A 56 6.01 11.98 0.36
N SER A 57 5.87 12.11 -0.96
CA SER A 57 6.33 13.31 -1.66
C SER A 57 5.31 14.44 -1.47
N GLN A 58 5.79 15.64 -1.15
CA GLN A 58 4.92 16.82 -0.94
C GLN A 58 4.12 17.21 -2.20
N ASN A 59 4.45 16.65 -3.37
CA ASN A 59 3.78 16.90 -4.65
C ASN A 59 2.74 15.84 -5.05
N THR A 60 2.56 14.79 -4.24
CA THR A 60 1.45 13.86 -4.45
C THR A 60 0.22 14.56 -3.92
N ASP A 61 -0.54 15.21 -4.79
CA ASP A 61 -1.74 15.97 -4.44
C ASP A 61 -2.71 15.05 -3.68
N ILE A 62 -2.63 15.11 -2.34
CA ILE A 62 -3.27 14.20 -1.37
C ILE A 62 -4.80 14.32 -1.49
N ASN A 63 -5.29 15.39 -2.13
CA ASN A 63 -6.69 15.63 -2.44
C ASN A 63 -7.19 14.87 -3.66
N SER A 64 -6.29 14.29 -4.47
CA SER A 64 -6.68 13.38 -5.54
C SER A 64 -6.80 11.97 -4.96
N ILE A 65 -8.01 11.40 -5.01
CA ILE A 65 -8.31 9.99 -4.72
C ILE A 65 -7.69 9.07 -5.82
N TYR A 66 -6.73 9.60 -6.59
CA TYR A 66 -6.32 9.13 -7.90
C TYR A 66 -4.83 9.37 -8.08
N ILE A 67 -4.01 8.41 -7.65
CA ILE A 67 -2.58 8.42 -7.96
C ILE A 67 -2.42 7.82 -9.37
N LEU A 68 -1.77 8.59 -10.25
CA LEU A 68 -1.37 8.21 -11.62
C LEU A 68 -0.43 6.98 -11.61
N PRO A 69 -0.18 6.31 -12.75
CA PRO A 69 0.74 5.18 -12.81
C PRO A 69 2.11 5.51 -12.18
N LEU A 70 2.64 4.55 -11.42
CA LEU A 70 3.85 4.67 -10.60
C LEU A 70 5.15 4.54 -11.42
N ASP A 71 5.12 4.93 -12.69
CA ASP A 71 6.15 4.57 -13.69
C ASP A 71 7.57 5.02 -13.30
N ASP A 72 7.71 6.01 -12.42
CA ASP A 72 9.00 6.51 -11.91
C ASP A 72 9.05 6.68 -10.37
N VAL A 73 8.09 6.11 -9.63
CA VAL A 73 8.04 6.23 -8.17
C VAL A 73 8.58 4.95 -7.54
N PRO A 74 9.64 4.99 -6.72
CA PRO A 74 10.07 3.79 -5.99
C PRO A 74 8.95 3.37 -5.05
N TYR A 75 8.44 2.15 -5.23
CA TYR A 75 7.34 1.61 -4.45
C TYR A 75 7.60 0.18 -4.01
N ASN A 76 6.98 -0.21 -2.90
CA ASN A 76 6.87 -1.59 -2.49
C ASN A 76 5.40 -2.01 -2.50
N MET A 77 5.13 -3.22 -2.98
CA MET A 77 3.79 -3.78 -3.04
C MET A 77 3.67 -4.95 -2.06
N ILE A 78 2.66 -4.92 -1.21
CA ILE A 78 2.36 -5.96 -0.25
C ILE A 78 0.97 -6.50 -0.57
N LYS A 79 0.86 -7.83 -0.66
CA LYS A 79 -0.42 -8.51 -0.80
C LYS A 79 -0.73 -9.23 0.50
N TYR A 80 -1.89 -8.96 1.07
CA TYR A 80 -2.37 -9.67 2.25
C TYR A 80 -2.92 -11.03 1.85
N TRP A 81 -2.51 -12.04 2.61
CA TRP A 81 -3.05 -13.39 2.57
C TRP A 81 -3.27 -13.85 4.01
N GLU A 82 -4.45 -14.39 4.29
CA GLU A 82 -4.83 -14.98 5.55
C GLU A 82 -3.93 -16.19 5.81
N PRO A 83 -3.34 -16.28 7.01
CA PRO A 83 -2.59 -17.45 7.41
C PRO A 83 -3.50 -18.68 7.40
N GLY A 84 -3.24 -19.65 6.52
CA GLY A 84 -3.98 -20.91 6.44
C GLY A 84 -4.83 -21.10 5.17
N GLU A 85 -5.14 -20.04 4.43
CA GLU A 85 -5.75 -20.11 3.08
C GLU A 85 -4.71 -19.92 1.96
N GLY A 86 -3.45 -20.29 2.25
CA GLY A 86 -2.33 -20.10 1.32
C GLY A 86 -2.26 -21.17 0.24
N LEU A 87 -2.78 -20.83 -0.94
CA LEU A 87 -2.69 -21.48 -2.26
C LEU A 87 -3.68 -22.64 -2.52
N PRO A 88 -4.22 -22.79 -3.75
CA PRO A 88 -4.66 -24.10 -4.24
C PRO A 88 -3.49 -25.08 -4.33
#